data_AF-V4NIR7-F1
#
_entry.id   AF-V4NIR7-F1
#
_cell.length_a   1.000
_cell.length_b   1.000
_cell.length_c   1.000
_cell.angle_alpha   90.00
_cell.angle_beta   90.00
_cell.angle_gamma   90.00
#
_symmetry.space_group_name_H-M   'P 1'
#
loop_
_entity.id
_entity.type
_entity.pdbx_description
1 polymer ?
#
loop_
_entity_poly.entity_id
_entity_poly.type
_entity_poly.pdbx_seq_one_letter_code
_entity_poly.pdbx_strand_id
1 'polypeptide(L)'
;MALEALRGTKTLAGLSTLFDVHPNQTTTWKAQLLEGAEGVFGAEPSASAPSPDLKDLHAKIGQLALEIDFLAGALGKAGLPSAKR
;
A
#
# COMPACT_ATOMS: atom_id res chain seq x y z
N MET A 1 4.41 8.75 16.73
CA MET A 1 4.12 7.54 17.52
C MET A 1 5.28 6.54 17.58
N ALA A 2 5.65 5.86 16.48
CA ALA A 2 6.67 4.79 16.50
C ALA A 2 8.05 5.25 17.01
N LEU A 3 8.50 6.44 16.63
CA LEU A 3 9.75 7.04 17.17
C LEU A 3 9.68 7.35 18.67
N GLU A 4 8.50 7.66 19.22
CA GLU A 4 8.34 7.83 20.67
C GLU A 4 8.33 6.49 21.40
N ALA A 5 7.72 5.46 20.79
CA ALA A 5 7.77 4.08 21.28
C ALA A 5 9.21 3.52 21.31
N LEU A 6 10.05 3.99 20.39
CA LEU A 6 11.49 3.68 20.35
C LEU A 6 12.29 4.45 21.40
N ARG A 7 12.00 5.74 21.61
CA ARG A 7 12.65 6.58 22.64
C ARG A 7 12.37 6.10 24.08
N GLY A 8 11.30 5.36 24.32
CA GLY A 8 11.00 4.76 25.63
C GLY A 8 10.61 5.74 26.73
N THR A 9 10.41 7.02 26.41
CA THR A 9 10.05 8.07 27.38
C THR A 9 8.60 7.98 27.86
N LYS A 10 7.75 7.29 27.11
CA LYS A 10 6.34 7.02 27.43
C LYS A 10 6.08 5.53 27.33
N THR A 11 5.24 5.00 28.21
CA THR A 11 4.83 3.59 28.17
C THR A 11 4.00 3.31 26.92
N LEU A 12 3.98 2.07 26.45
CA LEU A 12 3.17 1.67 25.28
C LEU A 12 1.68 1.98 25.48
N ALA A 13 1.18 1.82 26.71
CA ALA A 13 -0.18 2.19 27.09
C ALA A 13 -0.42 3.71 26.99
N GLY A 14 0.52 4.53 27.49
CA GLY A 14 0.42 5.99 27.37
C GLY A 14 0.48 6.48 25.92
N LEU A 15 1.27 5.82 25.07
CA LEU A 15 1.34 6.12 23.63
C LEU A 15 0.07 5.71 22.89
N SER A 16 -0.53 4.59 23.28
CA SER A 16 -1.80 4.12 22.74
C SER A 16 -2.92 5.12 23.02
N THR A 17 -2.98 5.65 24.24
CA THR A 17 -3.96 6.70 24.59
C THR A 17 -3.67 8.04 23.92
N LEU A 18 -2.40 8.46 23.87
CA LEU A 18 -2.01 9.76 23.31
C LEU A 18 -2.32 9.88 21.81
N PHE A 19 -2.16 8.79 21.08
CA PHE A 19 -2.36 8.77 19.64
C PHE A 19 -3.63 8.03 19.20
N ASP A 20 -4.48 7.62 20.15
CA ASP A 20 -5.73 6.88 19.92
C ASP A 20 -5.55 5.63 19.05
N VAL A 21 -4.59 4.79 19.43
CA VAL A 21 -4.21 3.57 18.70
C VAL A 21 -4.13 2.40 19.66
N HIS A 22 -4.49 1.20 19.21
CA HIS A 22 -4.49 0.02 20.06
C HIS A 22 -3.05 -0.37 20.49
N PRO A 23 -2.82 -0.84 21.73
CA PRO A 23 -1.50 -1.23 22.22
C PRO A 23 -0.75 -2.23 21.34
N ASN A 24 -1.47 -3.18 20.74
CA ASN A 24 -0.87 -4.14 19.81
C ASN A 24 -0.32 -3.46 18.53
N GLN A 25 -1.02 -2.44 18.01
CA GLN A 25 -0.58 -1.69 16.83
C GLN A 25 0.67 -0.86 17.13
N THR A 26 0.77 -0.29 18.34
CA THR A 26 1.97 0.42 18.79
C THR A 26 3.20 -0.48 18.80
N THR A 27 3.06 -1.73 19.23
CA THR A 27 4.13 -2.75 19.22
C THR A 27 4.51 -3.14 17.78
N THR A 28 3.53 -3.39 16.92
CA THR A 28 3.76 -3.70 15.49
C THR A 28 4.53 -2.59 14.80
N TRP A 29 4.14 -1.33 14.99
CA TRP A 29 4.82 -0.19 14.36
C TRP A 29 6.21 0.07 14.93
N LYS A 30 6.44 -0.22 16.21
CA LYS A 30 7.79 -0.18 16.79
C LYS A 30 8.70 -1.23 16.15
N ALA A 31 8.21 -2.45 15.95
CA ALA A 31 8.96 -3.52 15.30
C ALA A 31 9.25 -3.20 13.82
N GLN A 32 8.25 -2.74 13.07
CA GLN A 32 8.40 -2.31 11.67
C GLN A 32 9.40 -1.16 11.53
N LEU A 33 9.41 -0.21 12.48
CA LEU A 33 10.37 0.89 12.46
C LEU A 33 11.80 0.40 12.71
N LEU A 34 12.00 -0.56 13.61
CA LEU A 34 13.31 -1.15 13.87
C LEU A 34 13.82 -1.96 12.68
N GLU A 35 12.98 -2.80 12.10
CA GLU A 35 13.29 -3.59 10.91
C GLU A 35 13.56 -2.70 9.69
N GLY A 36 12.74 -1.66 9.49
CA GLY A 36 12.94 -0.69 8.41
C GLY A 36 14.13 0.25 8.62
N ALA A 37 14.58 0.46 9.86
CA ALA A 37 15.74 1.31 10.14
C ALA A 37 17.04 0.72 9.61
N GLU A 38 17.19 -0.61 9.62
CA GLU A 38 18.33 -1.28 9.00
C GLU A 38 18.36 -1.06 7.48
N GLY A 39 17.20 -1.10 6.82
CA GLY A 39 17.08 -0.82 5.39
C GLY A 39 17.31 0.63 4.99
N VAL A 40 17.12 1.60 5.90
CA VAL A 40 17.27 3.05 5.64
C VAL A 40 18.64 3.59 6.06
N PHE A 41 19.19 3.09 7.16
CA PHE A 41 20.45 3.59 7.75
C PHE A 41 21.61 2.60 7.71
N GLY A 42 21.35 1.30 7.46
CA GLY A 42 22.36 0.23 7.46
C GLY A 42 22.64 -0.39 6.08
N ALA A 43 21.75 -0.19 5.11
CA ALA A 43 21.94 -0.69 3.74
C ALA A 43 22.50 0.41 2.84
N GLU A 44 23.58 0.09 2.10
CA GLU A 44 23.82 0.72 0.79
C GLU A 44 22.51 0.68 0.00
N PRO A 45 22.11 1.74 -0.71
CA PRO A 45 20.79 1.83 -1.33
C PRO A 45 20.51 0.56 -2.13
N SER A 46 19.72 -0.33 -1.54
CA SER A 46 19.23 -1.52 -2.20
C SER A 46 18.56 -0.98 -3.44
N ALA A 47 19.06 -1.42 -4.61
CA ALA A 47 18.50 -1.06 -5.90
C ALA A 47 16.99 -1.20 -5.79
N SER A 48 16.30 -0.06 -5.67
CA SER A 48 14.85 -0.02 -5.56
C SER A 48 14.35 -0.87 -6.71
N ALA A 49 13.45 -1.82 -6.42
CA ALA A 49 12.88 -2.67 -7.46
C ALA A 49 12.55 -1.78 -8.66
N PRO A 50 12.99 -2.15 -9.87
CA PRO A 50 12.95 -1.25 -11.02
C PRO A 50 11.54 -0.69 -11.11
N SER A 51 11.44 0.64 -10.96
CA SER A 51 10.16 1.32 -11.02
C SER A 51 9.49 0.89 -12.32
N PRO A 52 8.27 0.31 -12.27
CA PRO A 52 7.62 -0.19 -13.47
C PRO A 52 7.55 0.93 -14.51
N ASP A 53 7.84 0.59 -15.77
CA ASP A 53 7.82 1.57 -16.85
C ASP A 53 6.42 2.19 -16.96
N LEU A 54 6.34 3.49 -16.71
CA LEU A 54 5.09 4.25 -16.79
C LEU A 54 4.43 4.11 -18.16
N LYS A 55 5.21 3.93 -19.22
CA LYS A 55 4.70 3.72 -20.58
C LYS A 55 3.97 2.38 -20.67
N ASP A 56 4.52 1.32 -20.09
CA ASP A 56 3.93 0.00 -20.10
C ASP A 56 2.64 -0.03 -19.27
N LEU A 57 2.64 0.67 -18.12
CA LEU A 57 1.44 0.83 -17.31
C LEU A 57 0.33 1.57 -18.05
N HIS A 58 0.63 2.71 -18.70
CA HIS A 58 -0.36 3.44 -19.48
C HIS A 58 -0.88 2.64 -20.68
N ALA A 59 0.01 1.89 -21.37
CA ALA A 59 -0.39 1.00 -22.45
C ALA A 59 -1.34 -0.09 -21.93
N LYS A 60 -1.04 -0.69 -20.78
CA LYS A 60 -1.90 -1.72 -20.18
C LYS A 60 -3.25 -1.18 -19.73
N ILE A 61 -3.29 0.02 -19.14
CA ILE A 61 -4.53 0.71 -18.76
C ILE A 61 -5.39 0.95 -20.01
N GLY A 62 -4.79 1.47 -21.10
CA GLY A 62 -5.49 1.69 -22.36
C GLY A 62 -6.05 0.39 -22.97
N GLN A 63 -5.26 -0.67 -23.00
CA GLN A 63 -5.69 -1.99 -23.45
C GLN A 63 -6.88 -2.51 -22.64
N LEU A 64 -6.77 -2.48 -21.30
CA LEU A 64 -7.84 -2.97 -20.42
C LEU A 64 -9.12 -2.14 -20.55
N ALA A 65 -9.02 -0.82 -20.73
CA ALA A 65 -10.18 0.03 -20.98
C ALA A 65 -10.93 -0.38 -22.24
N LEU A 66 -10.21 -0.63 -23.34
CA LEU A 66 -10.79 -1.10 -24.60
C LEU A 66 -11.42 -2.49 -24.47
N GLU A 67 -10.74 -3.43 -23.79
CA GLU A 67 -11.26 -4.78 -23.56
C GLU A 67 -12.54 -4.76 -22.72
N ILE A 68 -12.59 -3.96 -21.66
CA ILE A 68 -13.76 -3.79 -20.81
C ILE A 68 -14.92 -3.19 -21.61
N ASP A 69 -14.69 -2.15 -22.40
CA ASP A 69 -15.74 -1.52 -23.21
C ASP A 69 -16.28 -2.46 -24.30
N PHE A 70 -15.39 -3.23 -24.93
CA PHE A 70 -15.77 -4.25 -25.90
C PHE A 70 -16.67 -5.32 -25.25
N LEU A 71 -16.22 -5.91 -24.13
CA LEU A 71 -16.98 -6.93 -23.41
C LEU A 71 -18.31 -6.39 -22.90
N ALA A 72 -18.32 -5.18 -22.35
CA ALA A 72 -19.54 -4.54 -21.86
C ALA A 72 -20.57 -4.35 -22.98
N GLY A 73 -20.12 -3.93 -24.17
CA GLY A 73 -20.97 -3.79 -25.35
C GLY A 73 -21.45 -5.12 -25.94
N ALA A 74 -20.58 -6.14 -25.97
CA ALA A 74 -20.93 -7.48 -26.43
C ALA A 74 -21.98 -8.13 -25.52
N LEU A 75 -21.81 -8.04 -24.20
CA LEU A 75 -22.78 -8.53 -23.22
C LEU A 75 -24.13 -7.80 -23.35
N GLY A 76 -24.10 -6.48 -23.56
CA GLY A 76 -25.30 -5.70 -23.84
C GLY A 76 -26.06 -6.18 -25.09
N LYS A 77 -25.35 -6.43 -26.20
CA LYS A 77 -25.94 -6.97 -27.43
C LYS A 77 -26.49 -8.39 -27.26
N ALA A 78 -25.86 -9.20 -26.42
CA ALA A 78 -26.29 -10.57 -26.14
C ALA A 78 -27.43 -10.65 -25.11
N GLY A 79 -27.89 -9.52 -24.55
CA GLY A 79 -28.93 -9.49 -23.51
C GLY A 79 -28.44 -9.96 -22.14
N LEU A 80 -27.15 -10.25 -21.97
CA LEU A 80 -26.56 -10.65 -20.71
C LEU A 80 -26.35 -9.43 -19.79
N PRO A 81 -26.32 -9.65 -18.46
CA PRO A 81 -25.95 -8.60 -17.52
C PRO A 81 -24.53 -8.11 -17.80
N SER A 82 -24.36 -6.79 -17.82
CA SER A 82 -23.10 -6.08 -18.04
C SER A 82 -22.95 -5.03 -16.95
N ALA A 83 -21.72 -4.76 -16.49
CA ALA A 83 -21.44 -3.73 -15.49
C ALA A 83 -21.81 -2.32 -15.97
N LYS A 84 -21.96 -2.13 -17.30
CA LYS A 84 -22.46 -0.91 -17.92
C LYS A 84 -24.00 -0.94 -17.94
N ARG A 85 -24.62 -0.84 -16.75
CA ARG A 85 -26.05 -0.62 -16.53
C ARG A 85 -26.27 0.16 -15.24
#